data_AF-A0A924IVW5-F1
#
_entry.id   AF-A0A924IVW5-F1
#
_cell.length_a   1.000
_cell.length_b   1.000
_cell.length_c   1.000
_cell.angle_alpha   90.00
_cell.angle_beta   90.00
_cell.angle_gamma   90.00
#
_symmetry.space_group_name_H-M   'P 1'
#
loop_
_entity.id
_entity.type
_entity.pdbx_description
1 polymer ?
#
loop_
_entity_poly.entity_id
_entity_poly.type
_entity_poly.pdbx_seq_one_letter_code
_entity_poly.pdbx_strand_id
1 'polypeptide(L)'
;MTILVTGGLGYIGSHTVVELLNHNFDVVIVDDFSNTERFILKNIEKITGKKPIFYPFDLKRKELLHQVFEAHQIDGCINFAAFKAVGESQ
;
A
#
# COMPACT_ATOMS: atom_id res chain seq x y z
N MET A 1 -0.75 -11.31 -11.11
CA MET A 1 -1.99 -10.59 -10.75
C MET A 1 -1.57 -9.48 -9.80
N THR A 2 -1.81 -8.24 -10.17
CA THR A 2 -1.30 -7.06 -9.47
C THR A 2 -2.39 -6.46 -8.58
N ILE A 3 -2.08 -6.35 -7.28
CA ILE A 3 -3.00 -5.80 -6.28
C ILE A 3 -2.49 -4.43 -5.83
N LEU A 4 -3.34 -3.42 -5.99
CA LEU A 4 -3.15 -2.11 -5.37
C LEU A 4 -3.58 -2.18 -3.91
N VAL A 5 -2.67 -1.87 -2.98
CA VAL A 5 -2.95 -1.79 -1.55
C VAL A 5 -2.72 -0.36 -1.09
N THR A 6 -3.79 0.39 -0.86
CA THR A 6 -3.69 1.74 -0.27
C THR A 6 -3.57 1.62 1.25
N GLY A 7 -2.80 2.50 1.89
CA GLY A 7 -2.54 2.37 3.33
C GLY A 7 -1.77 1.08 3.66
N GLY A 8 -1.04 0.54 2.69
CA GLY A 8 -0.36 -0.76 2.77
C GLY A 8 0.82 -0.77 3.74
N LEU A 9 1.22 0.38 4.29
CA LEU A 9 2.20 0.45 5.39
C LEU A 9 1.51 0.58 6.76
N GLY A 10 0.18 0.65 6.80
CA GLY A 10 -0.59 0.60 8.04
C GLY A 10 -0.52 -0.78 8.71
N TYR A 11 -1.08 -0.87 9.92
CA TYR A 11 -1.04 -2.11 10.70
C TYR A 11 -1.63 -3.32 9.95
N ILE A 12 -2.89 -3.24 9.51
CA ILE A 12 -3.53 -4.33 8.76
C ILE A 12 -2.98 -4.42 7.33
N GLY A 13 -2.71 -3.26 6.71
CA GLY A 13 -2.21 -3.18 5.34
C GLY A 13 -0.88 -3.92 5.18
N SER A 14 0.08 -3.70 6.07
CA SER A 14 1.42 -4.30 5.97
C SER A 14 1.39 -5.83 6.11
N HIS A 15 0.57 -6.36 7.01
CA HIS A 15 0.35 -7.81 7.11
C HIS A 15 -0.31 -8.38 5.86
N THR A 16 -1.29 -7.66 5.30
CA THR A 16 -1.94 -8.06 4.03
C THR A 16 -0.93 -8.08 2.87
N VAL A 17 -0.07 -7.07 2.78
CA VAL A 17 1.00 -7.02 1.76
C VAL A 17 1.95 -8.22 1.90
N VAL A 18 2.36 -8.57 3.12
CA VAL A 18 3.22 -9.74 3.37
C VAL A 18 2.57 -11.02 2.83
N GLU A 19 1.30 -11.26 3.16
CA GLU A 19 0.59 -12.45 2.67
C GLU A 19 0.43 -12.46 1.15
N LEU A 20 0.07 -11.32 0.54
CA LEU A 20 -0.03 -11.20 -0.91
C LEU A 20 1.30 -11.55 -1.61
N LEU A 21 2.42 -11.03 -1.11
CA LEU A 21 3.76 -11.32 -1.66
C LEU A 21 4.15 -12.79 -1.48
N ASN A 22 3.84 -13.40 -0.33
CA ASN A 22 4.08 -14.82 -0.07
C ASN A 22 3.24 -15.73 -0.99
N HIS A 23 2.03 -15.30 -1.34
CA HIS A 23 1.16 -15.97 -2.30
C HIS A 23 1.44 -15.62 -3.77
N ASN A 24 2.58 -14.96 -4.06
CA ASN A 24 3.05 -14.61 -5.41
C ASN A 24 2.16 -13.62 -6.18
N PHE A 25 1.44 -12.75 -5.47
CA PHE A 25 0.87 -11.56 -6.08
C PHE A 25 1.93 -10.47 -6.24
N ASP A 26 1.79 -9.68 -7.31
CA ASP A 26 2.53 -8.42 -7.44
C ASP A 26 1.79 -7.36 -6.64
N VAL A 27 2.52 -6.58 -5.83
CA VAL A 27 1.89 -5.61 -4.93
C VAL A 27 2.39 -4.20 -5.23
N VAL A 28 1.44 -3.30 -5.45
CA VAL A 28 1.65 -1.85 -5.56
C VAL A 28 1.06 -1.18 -4.33
N ILE A 29 1.87 -0.44 -3.59
CA ILE A 29 1.47 0.27 -2.37
C ILE A 29 1.37 1.76 -2.67
N VAL A 30 0.26 2.38 -2.24
CA VAL A 30 0.12 3.85 -2.12
C VAL A 30 -0.10 4.17 -0.64
N ASP A 31 0.81 4.94 -0.04
CA ASP A 31 0.75 5.35 1.37
C ASP A 31 1.48 6.68 1.53
N ASP A 32 0.93 7.62 2.30
CA ASP A 32 1.47 8.97 2.44
C ASP A 32 2.30 9.19 3.72
N PHE A 33 2.47 8.15 4.55
CA PHE A 33 3.11 8.23 5.86
C PHE A 33 2.38 9.08 6.91
N SER A 34 1.10 9.43 6.69
CA SER A 34 0.32 10.21 7.66
C SER A 34 0.21 9.53 9.03
N ASN A 35 0.18 8.20 9.07
CA ASN A 35 0.14 7.40 10.30
C ASN A 35 0.97 6.09 10.17
N THR A 36 2.02 6.13 9.36
CA THR A 36 2.88 4.97 9.06
C THR A 36 4.35 5.37 8.99
N GLU A 37 5.25 4.39 9.01
CA GLU A 37 6.68 4.63 9.11
C GLU A 37 7.47 3.95 7.99
N ARG A 38 8.52 4.62 7.48
CA ARG A 38 9.34 4.12 6.35
C ARG A 38 10.00 2.77 6.60
N PHE A 39 10.27 2.42 7.86
CA PHE A 39 10.92 1.15 8.19
C PHE A 39 10.00 -0.05 7.91
N ILE A 40 8.68 0.14 7.86
CA ILE A 40 7.71 -0.92 7.60
C ILE A 40 7.93 -1.54 6.22
N LEU A 41 8.23 -0.72 5.21
CA LEU A 41 8.58 -1.21 3.87
C LEU A 41 9.80 -2.14 3.89
N LYS A 42 10.84 -1.80 4.68
CA LYS A 42 12.02 -2.66 4.86
C LYS A 42 11.69 -3.96 5.58
N ASN A 43 10.77 -3.91 6.56
CA ASN A 43 10.34 -5.10 7.28
C ASN A 43 9.56 -6.05 6.35
N ILE A 44 8.70 -5.53 5.49
CA ILE A 44 7.99 -6.34 4.47
C ILE A 44 8.99 -7.07 3.57
N GLU A 45 9.99 -6.36 3.05
CA GLU A 45 11.05 -6.94 2.21
C GLU A 45 11.87 -7.99 2.96
N LYS A 46 12.21 -7.72 4.22
CA LYS A 46 12.95 -8.66 5.09
C LYS A 46 12.15 -9.95 5.36
N ILE A 47 10.84 -9.87 5.54
CA ILE A 47 9.98 -11.02 5.85
C ILE A 47 9.73 -11.87 4.60
N THR A 48 9.44 -11.23 3.47
CA THR A 48 8.98 -11.92 2.25
C THR A 48 10.12 -12.24 1.28
N GLY A 49 11.28 -11.60 1.43
CA GLY A 49 12.36 -11.61 0.44
C GLY A 49 12.00 -10.87 -0.86
N LYS A 50 10.85 -10.19 -0.91
CA LYS A 50 10.32 -9.50 -2.08
C LYS A 50 10.02 -8.05 -1.76
N LYS A 51 10.36 -7.16 -2.69
CA LYS A 51 10.12 -5.73 -2.53
C LYS A 51 8.85 -5.32 -3.28
N PRO A 52 7.80 -4.83 -2.61
CA PRO A 52 6.64 -4.29 -3.29
C PRO A 52 6.98 -2.96 -3.98
N ILE A 53 6.22 -2.61 -5.01
CA ILE A 53 6.28 -1.30 -5.64
C ILE A 53 5.63 -0.30 -4.69
N PHE A 54 6.23 0.88 -4.50
CA PHE A 54 5.76 1.85 -3.51
C PHE A 54 5.72 3.28 -4.04
N TYR A 55 4.59 3.95 -3.84
CA TYR A 55 4.33 5.34 -4.18
C TYR A 55 3.98 6.17 -2.92
N PRO A 56 4.82 7.15 -2.53
CA PRO A 56 4.65 7.92 -1.31
C PRO A 56 3.80 9.18 -1.51
N PHE A 57 2.49 9.03 -1.73
CA PHE A 57 1.60 10.18 -1.90
C PHE A 57 0.21 9.95 -1.29
N ASP A 58 -0.48 11.05 -0.96
CA ASP A 58 -1.86 11.06 -0.47
C ASP A 58 -2.82 10.57 -1.56
N LEU A 59 -3.59 9.52 -1.26
CA LEU A 59 -4.55 8.89 -2.17
C LEU A 59 -5.55 9.88 -2.80
N LYS A 60 -5.83 11.04 -2.16
CA LYS A 60 -6.69 12.10 -2.70
C LYS A 60 -6.08 12.78 -3.94
N ARG A 61 -4.79 12.58 -4.24
CA ARG A 61 -4.10 13.10 -5.43
C ARG A 61 -4.47 12.29 -6.67
N LYS A 62 -5.65 12.59 -7.24
CA LYS A 62 -6.22 11.88 -8.39
C LYS A 62 -5.26 11.76 -9.58
N GLU A 63 -4.48 12.80 -9.86
CA GLU A 63 -3.56 12.82 -11.00
C GLU A 63 -2.41 11.81 -10.80
N LEU A 64 -1.89 11.71 -9.57
CA LEU A 64 -0.85 10.74 -9.23
C LEU A 64 -1.40 9.32 -9.21
N LEU A 65 -2.62 9.14 -8.71
CA LEU A 65 -3.29 7.84 -8.74
C LEU A 65 -3.53 7.38 -10.18
N HIS A 66 -3.90 8.29 -11.09
CA HIS A 66 -4.06 7.96 -12.51
C HIS A 66 -2.74 7.44 -13.12
N GLN A 67 -1.60 8.08 -12.80
CA GLN A 67 -0.29 7.60 -13.24
C GLN A 67 0.04 6.19 -12.72
N VAL A 68 -0.43 5.82 -11.53
CA VAL A 68 -0.27 4.44 -11.01
C VAL A 68 -1.09 3.44 -11.84
N PHE A 69 -2.33 3.78 -12.17
CA PHE A 69 -3.18 2.93 -13.02
C PHE A 69 -2.71 2.87 -14.48
N GLU A 70 -2.03 3.89 -14.98
CA GLU A 70 -1.39 3.87 -16.31
C GLU A 70 -0.09 3.05 -16.32
N ALA A 71 0.68 3.10 -15.22
CA ALA A 71 1.95 2.40 -15.10
C ALA A 71 1.81 0.89 -14.82
N HIS A 72 0.69 0.46 -14.23
CA HIS A 72 0.46 -0.92 -13.79
C HIS A 72 -0.93 -1.41 -14.21
N GLN A 73 -0.99 -2.63 -14.74
CA GLN A 73 -2.27 -3.31 -14.95
C GLN A 73 -2.79 -3.84 -13.61
N ILE A 74 -3.60 -3.04 -12.91
CA ILE A 74 -4.17 -3.41 -11.61
C ILE A 74 -5.37 -4.34 -11.79
N ASP A 75 -5.28 -5.55 -11.23
CA ASP A 75 -6.35 -6.57 -11.29
C ASP A 75 -7.31 -6.47 -10.10
N GLY A 76 -6.87 -5.88 -8.99
CA GLY A 76 -7.66 -5.74 -7.78
C GLY A 76 -7.14 -4.64 -6.85
N CYS A 77 -8.01 -4.15 -5.96
CA CYS A 77 -7.66 -3.11 -5.00
C CYS A 77 -8.15 -3.47 -3.59
N ILE A 78 -7.29 -3.26 -2.59
CA ILE A 78 -7.63 -3.34 -1.17
C ILE A 78 -7.35 -1.96 -0.55
N ASN A 79 -8.41 -1.28 -0.10
CA ASN A 79 -8.33 0.11 0.35
C ASN A 79 -8.27 0.20 1.90
N PHE A 80 -7.07 0.31 2.47
CA PHE A 80 -6.89 0.52 3.92
C PHE A 80 -6.61 1.99 4.29
N ALA A 81 -6.33 2.86 3.32
CA ALA A 81 -6.05 4.27 3.58
C ALA A 81 -7.27 5.00 4.17
N ALA A 82 -7.26 5.21 5.48
CA ALA A 82 -8.25 5.98 6.22
C ALA A 82 -7.70 6.41 7.59
N PHE A 83 -8.21 7.52 8.12
CA PHE A 83 -8.07 7.80 9.55
C PHE A 83 -8.95 6.84 10.34
N LYS A 84 -8.35 6.13 11.30
CA LYS A 84 -9.03 5.08 12.07
C LYS A 84 -9.46 5.53 13.45
N ALA A 85 -8.83 6.57 14.01
CA ALA A 85 -9.23 7.10 15.30
C ALA A 85 -10.47 7.97 15.11
N VAL A 86 -11.47 7.78 15.97
CA VAL A 86 -12.74 8.52 15.90
C VAL A 86 -12.51 10.03 15.96
N GLY A 87 -11.52 10.49 16.73
CA GLY A 87 -11.17 11.91 16.83
C GLY A 87 -10.41 12.48 15.62
N GLU A 88 -9.90 11.62 14.73
CA GLU A 88 -9.15 12.00 13.53
C GLU A 88 -10.00 11.85 12.25
N SER A 89 -11.15 11.19 12.34
CA SER A 89 -12.14 11.15 11.26
C SER A 89 -12.95 12.45 11.25
N GLN A 90 -12.77 13.26 10.20
CA GLN A 90 -13.63 14.40 9.87
C GLN A 90 -14.47 14.11 8.64
#